data_AF-A0A7K0TVI0-F1
#
_entry.id   AF-A0A7K0TVI0-F1
#
_cell.length_a   1.000
_cell.length_b   1.000
_cell.length_c   1.000
_cell.angle_alpha   90.00
_cell.angle_beta   90.00
_cell.angle_gamma   90.00
#
_symmetry.space_group_name_H-M   'P 1'
#
loop_
_entity.id
_entity.type
_entity.pdbx_description
1 polymer ?
#
loop_
_entity_poly.entity_id
_entity_poly.type
_entity_poly.pdbx_seq_one_letter_code
_entity_poly.pdbx_strand_id
1 'polypeptide(L)'
;MSLLTTNYLTPTGREEPWRFTPLKRISGLHEIEKNVPGDITFAVSQNLVTGVTFKNVAASELPPSYTSTDLITNRVRSSVEEVSSLNIDKDVELAQPIILQRSCSGNPQFSRLVIEIGTNSKATVIIENTGKAIIGEEIEIVVSAGAKLNFVTLQEWEPSAIHLGQHHALIAKDGEFNSYVITVGGSVVRLNPTLDFTGQGSSADLSGLYFATSGQHLEHR
;
A
#
# COMPACT_ATOMS: atom_id res chain seq x y z
N MET A 1 26.41 -1.35 -20.36
CA MET A 1 25.00 -1.52 -20.76
C MET A 1 24.28 -0.23 -20.38
N SER A 2 23.61 0.39 -21.34
CA SER A 2 22.96 1.69 -21.18
C SER A 2 21.92 1.64 -20.05
N LEU A 3 22.11 2.46 -19.02
CA LEU A 3 21.06 2.80 -18.07
C LEU A 3 20.00 3.57 -18.86
N LEU A 4 18.99 2.89 -19.37
CA LEU A 4 17.76 3.56 -19.79
C LEU A 4 17.13 4.12 -18.51
N THR A 5 17.49 5.36 -18.17
CA THR A 5 16.64 6.22 -17.37
C THR A 5 15.30 6.22 -18.07
N THR A 6 14.36 5.42 -17.55
CA THR A 6 13.01 5.40 -18.08
C THR A 6 12.45 6.76 -17.69
N ASN A 7 12.50 7.72 -18.62
CA ASN A 7 11.74 8.95 -18.50
C ASN A 7 10.28 8.51 -18.49
N TYR A 8 9.76 8.18 -17.32
CA TYR A 8 8.33 8.05 -17.13
C TYR A 8 7.78 9.41 -17.53
N LEU A 9 7.08 9.48 -18.65
CA LEU A 9 6.36 10.68 -19.01
C LEU A 9 5.10 10.71 -18.15
N THR A 10 4.65 11.91 -17.75
CA THR A 10 3.35 12.06 -17.11
C THR A 10 2.28 11.38 -17.99
N PRO A 11 1.52 10.41 -17.46
CA PRO A 11 0.55 9.65 -18.24
C PRO A 11 -0.47 10.55 -18.93
N THR A 12 -0.89 10.15 -20.13
CA THR A 12 -1.94 10.85 -20.91
C THR A 12 -3.27 10.11 -20.87
N GLY A 13 -3.30 8.90 -20.31
CA GLY A 13 -4.47 8.03 -20.24
C GLY A 13 -4.59 7.11 -21.45
N ARG A 14 -3.59 7.10 -22.34
CA ARG A 14 -3.50 6.15 -23.46
C ARG A 14 -2.66 4.93 -23.09
N GLU A 15 -1.80 5.10 -22.09
CA GLU A 15 -0.94 4.07 -21.55
C GLU A 15 -1.81 3.01 -20.88
N GLU A 16 -1.49 1.74 -21.12
CA GLU A 16 -2.29 0.61 -20.65
C GLU A 16 -2.57 0.64 -19.14
N PRO A 17 -1.58 0.97 -18.27
CA PRO A 17 -1.84 1.11 -16.85
C PRO A 17 -2.90 2.17 -16.53
N TRP A 18 -3.00 3.25 -17.31
CA TRP A 18 -3.82 4.44 -17.02
C TRP A 18 -5.09 4.56 -17.84
N ARG A 19 -5.35 3.61 -18.74
CA ARG A 19 -6.40 3.68 -19.77
C ARG A 19 -7.79 4.05 -19.24
N PHE A 20 -8.14 3.58 -18.05
CA PHE A 20 -9.45 3.78 -17.45
C PHE A 20 -9.47 4.83 -16.35
N THR A 21 -8.32 5.32 -15.91
CA THR A 21 -8.24 6.25 -14.79
C THR A 21 -8.55 7.67 -15.25
N PRO A 22 -9.47 8.37 -14.56
CA PRO A 22 -9.82 9.75 -14.90
C PRO A 22 -8.71 10.70 -14.42
N LEU A 23 -7.64 10.87 -15.21
CA LEU A 23 -6.45 11.63 -14.82
C LEU A 23 -6.72 13.07 -14.33
N LYS A 24 -7.75 13.73 -14.87
CA LYS A 24 -8.17 15.07 -14.43
C LYS A 24 -8.72 15.11 -13.00
N ARG A 25 -9.09 13.95 -12.43
CA ARG A 25 -9.72 13.81 -11.10
C ARG A 25 -8.77 13.29 -10.02
N ILE A 26 -7.50 13.04 -10.34
CA ILE A 26 -6.52 12.49 -9.38
C ILE A 26 -5.57 13.54 -8.81
N SER A 27 -5.98 14.82 -8.82
CA SER A 27 -5.30 15.95 -8.18
C SER A 27 -3.80 16.07 -8.46
N GLY A 28 -3.38 15.72 -9.68
CA GLY A 28 -1.97 15.82 -10.10
C GLY A 28 -1.01 14.85 -9.39
N LEU A 29 -1.50 13.83 -8.68
CA LEU A 29 -0.66 12.81 -8.03
C LEU A 29 0.20 12.00 -9.03
N HIS A 30 -0.10 12.09 -10.33
CA HIS A 30 0.66 11.48 -11.43
C HIS A 30 1.59 12.49 -12.15
N GLU A 31 1.45 13.80 -11.91
CA GLU A 31 2.24 14.84 -12.57
C GLU A 31 3.64 14.94 -11.97
N ILE A 32 4.66 14.47 -12.69
CA ILE A 32 6.03 14.30 -12.17
C ILE A 32 6.65 15.62 -11.70
N GLU A 33 6.35 16.74 -12.37
CA GLU A 33 6.84 18.08 -12.02
C GLU A 33 6.16 18.66 -10.76
N LYS A 34 5.03 18.09 -10.32
CA LYS A 34 4.33 18.59 -9.15
C LYS A 34 5.02 18.11 -7.88
N ASN A 35 5.52 19.02 -7.05
CA ASN A 35 6.00 18.61 -5.72
C ASN A 35 4.83 18.18 -4.83
N VAL A 36 4.90 16.98 -4.27
CA VAL A 36 3.93 16.42 -3.32
C VAL A 36 4.75 15.85 -2.15
N PRO A 37 4.55 16.36 -0.92
CA PRO A 37 5.36 15.94 0.22
C PRO A 37 5.04 14.51 0.65
N GLY A 38 6.03 13.82 1.22
CA GLY A 38 5.81 12.63 2.04
C GLY A 38 5.18 12.99 3.39
N ASP A 39 4.36 12.09 3.93
CA ASP A 39 3.70 12.25 5.23
C ASP A 39 3.51 10.90 5.93
N ILE A 40 3.61 10.92 7.27
CA ILE A 40 3.28 9.78 8.12
C ILE A 40 1.79 9.81 8.40
N THR A 41 1.08 8.81 7.88
CA THR A 41 -0.38 8.80 7.91
C THR A 41 -0.97 7.72 8.80
N PHE A 42 -0.14 6.80 9.29
CA PHE A 42 -0.56 5.62 10.04
C PHE A 42 -0.33 5.77 11.54
N ALA A 43 -1.30 5.29 12.31
CA ALA A 43 -1.18 5.09 13.75
C ALA A 43 -1.74 3.72 14.13
N VAL A 44 -1.21 3.12 15.20
CA VAL A 44 -1.78 1.90 15.78
C VAL A 44 -2.90 2.30 16.73
N SER A 45 -4.08 1.67 16.59
CA SER A 45 -5.26 1.98 17.43
C SER A 45 -5.29 1.24 18.77
N GLN A 46 -4.31 0.37 19.02
CA GLN A 46 -4.27 -0.57 20.14
C GLN A 46 -2.87 -0.66 20.75
N ASN A 47 -2.79 -1.20 21.97
CA ASN A 47 -1.51 -1.61 22.53
C ASN A 47 -0.96 -2.81 21.76
N LEU A 48 0.28 -2.70 21.30
CA LEU A 48 0.96 -3.81 20.65
C LEU A 48 1.38 -4.85 21.69
N VAL A 49 1.22 -6.12 21.32
CA VAL A 49 1.68 -7.25 22.13
C VAL A 49 3.17 -7.50 21.92
N THR A 50 3.79 -8.28 22.81
CA THR A 50 5.18 -8.70 22.66
C THR A 50 5.40 -9.39 21.30
N GLY A 51 6.49 -9.04 20.62
CA GLY A 51 6.81 -9.56 19.29
C GLY A 51 6.18 -8.78 18.13
N VAL A 52 5.52 -7.65 18.40
CA VAL A 52 5.02 -6.73 17.38
C VAL A 52 5.54 -5.33 17.64
N THR A 53 6.15 -4.72 16.63
CA THR A 53 6.68 -3.35 16.71
C THR A 53 6.09 -2.52 15.58
N PHE A 54 5.60 -1.31 15.92
CA PHE A 54 5.25 -0.29 14.94
C PHE A 54 6.00 1.00 15.25
N LYS A 55 6.69 1.53 14.24
CA LYS A 55 7.48 2.76 14.38
C LYS A 55 7.63 3.46 13.03
N ASN A 56 7.95 4.74 13.07
CA ASN A 56 8.47 5.43 11.89
C ASN A 56 9.99 5.36 11.89
N VAL A 57 10.56 5.18 10.71
CA VAL A 57 12.01 5.13 10.49
C VAL A 57 12.38 5.92 9.26
N ALA A 58 13.64 6.33 9.14
CA ALA A 58 14.11 6.99 7.93
C ALA A 58 13.96 6.07 6.71
N ALA A 59 13.53 6.60 5.58
CA ALA A 59 13.35 5.84 4.34
C ALA A 59 14.64 5.15 3.88
N SER A 60 15.81 5.72 4.20
CA SER A 60 17.12 5.14 3.93
C SER A 60 17.42 3.86 4.72
N GLU A 61 16.78 3.67 5.87
CA GLU A 61 16.96 2.46 6.70
C GLU A 61 16.11 1.28 6.22
N LEU A 62 15.03 1.55 5.47
CA LEU A 62 14.16 0.55 4.85
C LEU A 62 14.09 0.73 3.33
N PRO A 63 15.18 0.43 2.60
CA PRO A 63 15.14 0.46 1.14
C PRO A 63 14.09 -0.54 0.62
N PRO A 64 13.49 -0.29 -0.55
CA PRO A 64 12.50 -1.21 -1.11
C PRO A 64 13.09 -2.59 -1.42
N SER A 65 12.34 -3.64 -1.09
CA SER A 65 12.73 -5.04 -1.32
C SER A 65 12.41 -5.53 -2.74
N TYR A 66 11.78 -4.68 -3.56
CA TYR A 66 11.40 -4.98 -4.95
C TYR A 66 11.52 -3.75 -5.86
N THR A 67 11.68 -4.00 -7.15
CA THR A 67 11.64 -2.96 -8.19
C THR A 67 10.20 -2.71 -8.64
N SER A 68 9.79 -1.45 -8.70
CA SER A 68 8.45 -1.08 -9.18
C SER A 68 8.53 -0.35 -10.51
N THR A 69 7.63 -0.69 -11.43
CA THR A 69 7.37 0.09 -12.65
C THR A 69 6.20 1.05 -12.48
N ASP A 70 5.51 1.02 -11.33
CA ASP A 70 4.39 1.91 -11.05
C ASP A 70 4.88 3.34 -10.78
N LEU A 71 4.25 4.29 -11.47
CA LEU A 71 4.60 5.69 -11.39
C LEU A 71 4.36 6.26 -9.98
N ILE A 72 3.23 5.93 -9.35
CA ILE A 72 2.89 6.48 -8.03
C ILE A 72 3.85 5.92 -6.99
N THR A 73 4.13 4.62 -7.00
CA THR A 73 5.14 4.01 -6.13
C THR A 73 6.51 4.67 -6.29
N ASN A 74 6.98 4.86 -7.52
CA ASN A 74 8.28 5.48 -7.75
C ASN A 74 8.32 6.93 -7.27
N ARG A 75 7.22 7.67 -7.43
CA ARG A 75 7.08 9.02 -6.88
C ARG A 75 7.06 9.01 -5.35
N VAL A 76 6.29 8.13 -4.71
CA VAL A 76 6.27 7.94 -3.25
C VAL A 76 7.69 7.74 -2.74
N ARG A 77 8.43 6.75 -3.28
CA ARG A 77 9.81 6.45 -2.89
C ARG A 77 10.79 7.62 -3.09
N SER A 78 10.55 8.49 -4.07
CA SER A 78 11.37 9.68 -4.32
C SER A 78 11.06 10.86 -3.40
N SER A 79 9.90 10.88 -2.75
CA SER A 79 9.39 12.02 -1.98
C SER A 79 9.31 11.79 -0.47
N VAL A 80 9.24 10.53 -0.02
CA VAL A 80 9.15 10.20 1.41
C VAL A 80 10.54 10.16 2.05
N GLU A 81 10.69 10.86 3.17
CA GLU A 81 11.91 10.85 3.99
C GLU A 81 11.79 9.88 5.18
N GLU A 82 10.56 9.63 5.64
CA GLU A 82 10.22 8.68 6.71
C GLU A 82 9.18 7.67 6.22
N VAL A 83 9.21 6.47 6.81
CA VAL A 83 8.38 5.32 6.45
C VAL A 83 7.78 4.72 7.72
N SER A 84 6.49 4.42 7.69
CA SER A 84 5.87 3.62 8.77
C SER A 84 6.27 2.15 8.59
N SER A 85 6.72 1.51 9.66
CA SER A 85 7.18 0.13 9.67
C SER A 85 6.40 -0.67 10.70
N LEU A 86 5.72 -1.73 10.26
CA LEU A 86 5.13 -2.75 11.10
C LEU A 86 5.95 -4.03 10.99
N ASN A 87 6.55 -4.46 12.09
CA ASN A 87 7.32 -5.70 12.15
C ASN A 87 6.68 -6.67 13.14
N ILE A 88 6.50 -7.92 12.71
CA ILE A 88 6.04 -9.05 13.53
C ILE A 88 7.19 -10.05 13.60
N ASP A 89 7.69 -10.29 14.80
CA ASP A 89 8.82 -11.20 15.05
C ASP A 89 8.51 -12.62 14.57
N LYS A 90 9.56 -13.42 14.39
CA LYS A 90 9.45 -14.86 14.08
C LYS A 90 8.74 -15.65 15.20
N ASP A 91 8.10 -16.75 14.83
CA ASP A 91 7.41 -17.67 15.73
C ASP A 91 6.30 -16.99 16.58
N VAL A 92 5.72 -15.88 16.09
CA VAL A 92 4.62 -15.16 16.75
C VAL A 92 3.29 -15.52 16.08
N GLU A 93 2.35 -16.08 16.85
CA GLU A 93 0.97 -16.29 16.42
C GLU A 93 0.02 -15.34 17.15
N LEU A 94 -0.62 -14.45 16.40
CA LEU A 94 -1.56 -13.45 16.94
C LEU A 94 -2.99 -13.93 16.75
N ALA A 95 -3.72 -14.05 17.87
CA ALA A 95 -5.15 -14.38 17.85
C ALA A 95 -6.04 -13.18 17.48
N GLN A 96 -5.57 -11.96 17.76
CA GLN A 96 -6.29 -10.71 17.49
C GLN A 96 -5.59 -9.94 16.35
N PRO A 97 -6.34 -9.20 15.52
CA PRO A 97 -5.75 -8.43 14.44
C PRO A 97 -4.93 -7.25 14.98
N ILE A 98 -3.92 -6.82 14.21
CA ILE A 98 -3.27 -5.53 14.36
C ILE A 98 -4.03 -4.53 13.50
N ILE A 99 -4.58 -3.48 14.11
CA ILE A 99 -5.33 -2.44 13.41
C ILE A 99 -4.47 -1.19 13.27
N LEU A 100 -4.23 -0.80 12.02
CA LEU A 100 -3.59 0.46 11.64
C LEU A 100 -4.67 1.41 11.12
N GLN A 101 -4.78 2.57 11.75
CA GLN A 101 -5.68 3.64 11.30
C GLN A 101 -4.89 4.64 10.46
N ARG A 102 -5.44 4.98 9.30
CA ARG A 102 -4.92 6.03 8.43
C ARG A 102 -5.85 7.22 8.38
N SER A 103 -5.28 8.38 8.67
CA SER A 103 -5.91 9.69 8.48
C SER A 103 -4.95 10.59 7.71
N CYS A 104 -5.48 11.37 6.76
CA CYS A 104 -4.69 12.30 5.95
C CYS A 104 -5.06 13.75 6.26
N SER A 105 -4.21 14.69 5.87
CA SER A 105 -4.46 16.13 6.06
C SER A 105 -5.55 16.70 5.14
N GLY A 106 -5.91 15.96 4.07
CA GLY A 106 -6.76 16.43 2.98
C GLY A 106 -6.02 17.19 1.87
N ASN A 107 -4.74 17.52 2.07
CA ASN A 107 -3.86 18.02 1.02
C ASN A 107 -3.20 16.86 0.25
N PRO A 108 -2.68 17.09 -0.98
CA PRO A 108 -1.89 16.09 -1.69
C PRO A 108 -0.68 15.64 -0.87
N GLN A 109 -0.55 14.34 -0.64
CA GLN A 109 0.54 13.74 0.12
C GLN A 109 0.90 12.34 -0.39
N PHE A 110 2.13 11.92 -0.14
CA PHE A 110 2.62 10.56 -0.36
C PHE A 110 2.85 9.84 0.95
N SER A 111 2.54 8.55 1.02
CA SER A 111 2.77 7.75 2.22
C SER A 111 3.31 6.37 1.86
N ARG A 112 4.20 5.85 2.71
CA ARG A 112 4.81 4.53 2.55
C ARG A 112 4.70 3.75 3.86
N LEU A 113 4.23 2.51 3.75
CA LEU A 113 4.16 1.54 4.84
C LEU A 113 4.90 0.28 4.42
N VAL A 114 5.73 -0.25 5.32
CA VAL A 114 6.38 -1.56 5.17
C VAL A 114 5.87 -2.48 6.28
N ILE A 115 5.34 -3.63 5.89
CA ILE A 115 4.86 -4.68 6.79
C ILE A 115 5.75 -5.89 6.62
N GLU A 116 6.42 -6.32 7.69
CA GLU A 116 7.25 -7.53 7.69
C GLU A 116 6.69 -8.53 8.70
N ILE A 117 6.39 -9.74 8.24
CA ILE A 117 6.02 -10.86 9.12
C ILE A 117 7.12 -11.92 9.11
N GLY A 118 7.62 -12.24 10.30
CA GLY A 118 8.74 -13.16 10.52
C GLY A 118 8.39 -14.62 10.25
N THR A 119 9.44 -15.46 10.14
CA THR A 119 9.34 -16.89 9.85
C THR A 119 8.38 -17.60 10.81
N ASN A 120 7.55 -18.51 10.27
CA ASN A 120 6.55 -19.29 11.00
C ASN A 120 5.53 -18.47 11.82
N SER A 121 5.42 -17.17 11.57
CA SER A 121 4.48 -16.31 12.28
C SER A 121 3.12 -16.28 11.60
N LYS A 122 2.07 -15.98 12.35
CA LYS A 122 0.70 -15.88 11.83
C LYS A 122 0.00 -14.66 12.40
N ALA A 123 -0.51 -13.81 11.52
CA ALA A 123 -1.16 -12.57 11.92
C ALA A 123 -2.27 -12.15 10.96
N THR A 124 -3.12 -11.26 11.45
CA THR A 124 -4.04 -10.47 10.63
C THR A 124 -3.70 -9.00 10.82
N VAL A 125 -3.52 -8.26 9.73
CA VAL A 125 -3.31 -6.82 9.74
C VAL A 125 -4.48 -6.17 9.02
N ILE A 126 -5.12 -5.21 9.67
CA ILE A 126 -6.25 -4.45 9.15
C ILE A 126 -5.82 -2.99 9.02
N ILE A 127 -6.03 -2.42 7.84
CA ILE A 127 -5.84 -0.99 7.59
C ILE A 127 -7.21 -0.32 7.43
N GLU A 128 -7.51 0.61 8.33
CA GLU A 128 -8.73 1.43 8.31
C GLU A 128 -8.41 2.81 7.74
N ASN A 129 -9.02 3.16 6.62
CA ASN A 129 -8.77 4.42 5.93
C ASN A 129 -10.02 5.30 5.96
N THR A 130 -9.98 6.42 6.70
CA THR A 130 -11.17 7.26 6.94
C THR A 130 -10.89 8.75 6.80
N GLY A 131 -11.95 9.52 6.52
CA GLY A 131 -11.88 10.98 6.41
C GLY A 131 -11.49 11.47 5.01
N LYS A 132 -10.92 12.68 4.95
CA LYS A 132 -10.48 13.31 3.69
C LYS A 132 -9.10 12.81 3.31
N ALA A 133 -8.88 12.57 2.02
CA ALA A 133 -7.56 12.22 1.52
C ALA A 133 -7.33 12.71 0.09
N ILE A 134 -6.11 13.13 -0.21
CA ILE A 134 -5.56 13.17 -1.56
C ILE A 134 -4.19 12.49 -1.45
N ILE A 135 -4.15 11.18 -1.64
CA ILE A 135 -3.00 10.36 -1.26
C ILE A 135 -2.52 9.47 -2.40
N GLY A 136 -1.19 9.46 -2.60
CA GLY A 136 -0.47 8.39 -3.28
C GLY A 136 0.19 7.48 -2.25
N GLU A 137 0.09 6.16 -2.41
CA GLU A 137 0.53 5.17 -1.43
C GLU A 137 1.41 4.08 -2.03
N GLU A 138 2.41 3.65 -1.25
CA GLU A 138 2.98 2.32 -1.34
C GLU A 138 2.79 1.56 -0.02
N ILE A 139 2.23 0.35 -0.09
CA ILE A 139 2.34 -0.65 0.98
C ILE A 139 3.19 -1.80 0.46
N GLU A 140 4.34 -2.00 1.11
CA GLU A 140 5.23 -3.13 0.85
C GLU A 140 5.01 -4.18 1.94
N ILE A 141 4.84 -5.45 1.55
CA ILE A 141 4.51 -6.55 2.45
C ILE A 141 5.52 -7.68 2.25
N VAL A 142 6.25 -8.05 3.28
CA VAL A 142 7.23 -9.14 3.26
C VAL A 142 6.74 -10.29 4.12
N VAL A 143 6.37 -11.40 3.46
CA VAL A 143 5.92 -12.64 4.11
C VAL A 143 7.07 -13.63 4.14
N SER A 144 7.68 -13.79 5.31
CA SER A 144 8.81 -14.71 5.53
C SER A 144 8.42 -16.18 5.38
N ALA A 145 9.40 -17.06 5.38
CA ALA A 145 9.18 -18.48 5.16
C ALA A 145 8.22 -19.08 6.20
N GLY A 146 7.25 -19.87 5.75
CA GLY A 146 6.23 -20.49 6.61
C GLY A 146 5.28 -19.49 7.30
N ALA A 147 5.38 -18.19 7.02
CA ALA A 147 4.54 -17.18 7.64
C ALA A 147 3.17 -17.12 6.96
N LYS A 148 2.14 -16.75 7.73
CA LYS A 148 0.75 -16.61 7.27
C LYS A 148 0.21 -15.23 7.59
N LEU A 149 -0.11 -14.45 6.57
CA LEU A 149 -0.63 -13.10 6.74
C LEU A 149 -1.98 -12.94 6.05
N ASN A 150 -2.99 -12.60 6.85
CA ASN A 150 -4.21 -12.01 6.32
C ASN A 150 -4.06 -10.49 6.34
N PHE A 151 -4.12 -9.87 5.18
CA PHE A 151 -4.05 -8.43 5.00
C PHE A 151 -5.40 -7.90 4.56
N VAL A 152 -5.99 -7.01 5.36
CA VAL A 152 -7.29 -6.40 5.08
C VAL A 152 -7.08 -4.89 4.99
N THR A 153 -7.64 -4.26 3.97
CA THR A 153 -7.58 -2.80 3.82
C THR A 153 -8.94 -2.27 3.39
N LEU A 154 -9.48 -1.39 4.23
CA LEU A 154 -10.82 -0.81 4.14
C LEU A 154 -10.70 0.64 3.68
N GLN A 155 -11.32 0.99 2.56
CA GLN A 155 -11.33 2.37 2.06
C GLN A 155 -12.71 2.99 2.31
N GLU A 156 -12.84 3.63 3.48
CA GLU A 156 -14.03 4.30 4.01
C GLU A 156 -13.87 5.82 3.97
N TRP A 157 -13.35 6.30 2.84
CA TRP A 157 -13.05 7.71 2.67
C TRP A 157 -14.30 8.57 2.47
N GLU A 158 -14.18 9.86 2.80
CA GLU A 158 -15.17 10.87 2.45
C GLU A 158 -15.39 10.97 0.93
N PRO A 159 -16.58 11.41 0.47
CA PRO A 159 -16.94 11.44 -0.96
C PRO A 159 -15.98 12.22 -1.87
N SER A 160 -15.19 13.16 -1.35
CA SER A 160 -14.23 13.95 -2.13
C SER A 160 -12.83 13.33 -2.21
N ALA A 161 -12.57 12.23 -1.50
CA ALA A 161 -11.22 11.71 -1.36
C ALA A 161 -10.67 11.08 -2.64
N ILE A 162 -9.37 11.17 -2.81
CA ILE A 162 -8.59 10.59 -3.91
C ILE A 162 -7.51 9.71 -3.30
N HIS A 163 -7.47 8.46 -3.74
CA HIS A 163 -6.50 7.48 -3.28
C HIS A 163 -5.94 6.71 -4.47
N LEU A 164 -4.64 6.85 -4.72
CA LEU A 164 -3.88 6.02 -5.65
C LEU A 164 -2.89 5.19 -4.84
N GLY A 165 -2.87 3.88 -4.98
CA GLY A 165 -1.98 3.04 -4.18
C GLY A 165 -1.55 1.76 -4.87
N GLN A 166 -0.37 1.28 -4.50
CA GLN A 166 0.09 -0.07 -4.81
C GLN A 166 0.33 -0.83 -3.51
N HIS A 167 -0.22 -2.04 -3.42
CA HIS A 167 0.10 -2.99 -2.36
C HIS A 167 0.94 -4.09 -2.99
N HIS A 168 2.19 -4.27 -2.59
CA HIS A 168 3.07 -5.25 -3.18
C HIS A 168 3.55 -6.26 -2.13
N ALA A 169 3.29 -7.55 -2.38
CA ALA A 169 3.63 -8.63 -1.46
C ALA A 169 4.76 -9.53 -2.00
N LEU A 170 5.79 -9.77 -1.18
CA LEU A 170 6.85 -10.73 -1.42
C LEU A 170 6.61 -11.96 -0.55
N ILE A 171 6.39 -13.12 -1.15
CA ILE A 171 5.96 -14.33 -0.42
C ILE A 171 7.03 -15.41 -0.52
N ALA A 172 7.72 -15.63 0.60
CA ALA A 172 8.80 -16.60 0.69
C ALA A 172 8.31 -18.05 0.77
N LYS A 173 9.27 -18.98 0.82
CA LYS A 173 9.02 -20.43 0.83
C LYS A 173 7.95 -20.83 1.85
N ASP A 174 6.98 -21.62 1.41
CA ASP A 174 5.87 -22.13 2.23
C ASP A 174 5.03 -21.03 2.95
N GLY A 175 5.12 -19.77 2.51
CA GLY A 175 4.33 -18.66 3.03
C GLY A 175 2.92 -18.58 2.42
N GLU A 176 1.97 -18.02 3.18
CA GLU A 176 0.58 -17.85 2.80
C GLU A 176 0.16 -16.39 2.96
N PHE A 177 -0.37 -15.79 1.88
CA PHE A 177 -0.82 -14.40 1.88
C PHE A 177 -2.25 -14.27 1.36
N ASN A 178 -3.17 -13.82 2.22
CA ASN A 178 -4.55 -13.57 1.85
C ASN A 178 -4.82 -12.07 1.92
N SER A 179 -5.14 -11.44 0.79
CA SER A 179 -5.41 -10.00 0.68
C SER A 179 -6.88 -9.74 0.45
N TYR A 180 -7.43 -8.79 1.20
CA TYR A 180 -8.81 -8.33 1.09
C TYR A 180 -8.82 -6.80 0.94
N VAL A 181 -9.14 -6.33 -0.26
CA VAL A 181 -9.23 -4.90 -0.58
C VAL A 181 -10.70 -4.52 -0.70
N ILE A 182 -11.20 -3.69 0.21
CA ILE A 182 -12.64 -3.40 0.34
C ILE A 182 -12.90 -1.90 0.29
N THR A 183 -13.43 -1.41 -0.83
CA THR A 183 -13.67 0.02 -1.06
C THR A 183 -15.15 0.37 -1.02
N VAL A 184 -15.53 1.24 -0.09
CA VAL A 184 -16.92 1.71 0.08
C VAL A 184 -17.05 3.24 0.04
N GLY A 185 -15.93 3.98 0.00
CA GLY A 185 -15.90 5.44 -0.02
C GLY A 185 -14.84 6.03 -0.96
N GLY A 186 -14.88 7.35 -1.14
CA GLY A 186 -13.96 8.11 -2.00
C GLY A 186 -14.52 8.53 -3.37
N SER A 187 -13.98 9.58 -3.94
CA SER A 187 -14.28 10.05 -5.30
C SER A 187 -13.57 9.21 -6.35
N VAL A 188 -12.26 9.03 -6.17
CA VAL A 188 -11.41 8.21 -7.04
C VAL A 188 -10.52 7.35 -6.16
N VAL A 189 -10.69 6.04 -6.23
CA VAL A 189 -9.82 5.06 -5.54
C VAL A 189 -9.28 4.11 -6.59
N ARG A 190 -7.96 4.10 -6.76
CA ARG A 190 -7.25 3.19 -7.64
C ARG A 190 -6.22 2.44 -6.80
N LEU A 191 -6.40 1.13 -6.68
CA LEU A 191 -5.48 0.24 -5.97
C LEU A 191 -4.98 -0.83 -6.91
N ASN A 192 -3.67 -1.04 -6.91
CA ASN A 192 -2.98 -2.03 -7.74
C ASN A 192 -2.30 -3.08 -6.85
N PRO A 193 -3.01 -4.09 -6.32
CA PRO A 193 -2.38 -5.20 -5.60
C PRO A 193 -1.52 -6.04 -6.54
N THR A 194 -0.26 -6.24 -6.19
CA THR A 194 0.70 -7.06 -6.93
C THR A 194 1.46 -7.97 -5.96
N LEU A 195 2.05 -9.05 -6.46
CA LEU A 195 2.86 -9.95 -5.64
C LEU A 195 3.94 -10.64 -6.45
N ASP A 196 4.97 -11.10 -5.74
CA ASP A 196 6.03 -11.96 -6.22
C ASP A 196 6.18 -13.17 -5.28
N PHE A 197 6.15 -14.38 -5.86
CA PHE A 197 6.50 -15.59 -5.15
C PHE A 197 8.02 -15.78 -5.15
N THR A 198 8.65 -15.60 -3.99
CA THR A 198 10.11 -15.63 -3.82
C THR A 198 10.63 -16.98 -3.32
N GLY A 199 9.74 -17.93 -3.01
CA GLY A 199 10.10 -19.30 -2.65
C GLY A 199 9.03 -20.33 -2.99
N GLN A 200 9.45 -21.59 -3.13
CA GLN A 200 8.57 -22.72 -3.47
C GLN A 200 7.53 -22.98 -2.37
N GLY A 201 6.35 -23.47 -2.76
CA GLY A 201 5.29 -23.87 -1.82
C GLY A 201 4.51 -22.71 -1.24
N SER A 202 4.80 -21.49 -1.68
CA SER A 202 4.04 -20.29 -1.35
C SER A 202 2.67 -20.27 -2.04
N SER A 203 1.71 -19.59 -1.43
CA SER A 203 0.36 -19.42 -1.94
C SER A 203 -0.20 -18.04 -1.63
N ALA A 204 -1.11 -17.56 -2.47
CA ALA A 204 -1.76 -16.29 -2.25
C ALA A 204 -3.18 -16.26 -2.83
N ASP A 205 -4.09 -15.63 -2.08
CA ASP A 205 -5.43 -15.28 -2.54
C ASP A 205 -5.61 -13.76 -2.47
N LEU A 206 -6.01 -13.15 -3.60
CA LEU A 206 -6.27 -11.70 -3.69
C LEU A 206 -7.76 -11.47 -3.98
N SER A 207 -8.47 -10.91 -3.01
CA SER A 207 -9.89 -10.61 -3.09
C SER A 207 -10.13 -9.09 -3.10
N GLY A 208 -10.85 -8.61 -4.11
CA GLY A 208 -11.30 -7.22 -4.21
C GLY A 208 -12.83 -7.12 -4.11
N LEU A 209 -13.32 -6.16 -3.34
CA LEU A 209 -14.74 -5.83 -3.22
C LEU A 209 -14.90 -4.31 -3.23
N TYR A 210 -15.82 -3.80 -4.05
CA TYR A 210 -16.18 -2.39 -3.98
C TYR A 210 -17.66 -2.17 -4.25
N PHE A 211 -18.19 -1.14 -3.59
CA PHE A 211 -19.56 -0.67 -3.79
C PHE A 211 -19.52 0.75 -4.35
N ALA A 212 -19.76 0.88 -5.65
CA ALA A 212 -19.75 2.18 -6.32
C ALA A 212 -21.15 2.81 -6.35
N THR A 213 -21.18 4.11 -6.08
CA THR A 213 -22.34 4.99 -6.27
C THR A 213 -22.06 6.02 -7.37
N SER A 214 -23.06 6.83 -7.71
CA SER A 214 -22.98 7.79 -8.81
C SER A 214 -21.77 8.73 -8.69
N GLY A 215 -20.96 8.77 -9.74
CA GLY A 215 -19.80 9.67 -9.85
C GLY A 215 -18.50 9.14 -9.29
N GLN A 216 -18.49 8.00 -8.57
CA GLN A 216 -17.25 7.39 -8.07
C GLN A 216 -16.48 6.68 -9.19
N HIS A 217 -15.14 6.68 -9.10
CA HIS A 217 -14.26 5.83 -9.89
C HIS A 217 -13.50 4.92 -8.94
N LEU A 218 -13.92 3.66 -8.83
CA LEU A 218 -13.29 2.66 -7.98
C LEU A 218 -12.65 1.60 -8.88
N GLU A 219 -11.35 1.42 -8.75
CA GLU A 219 -10.53 0.56 -9.60
C GLU A 219 -9.63 -0.29 -8.71
N HIS A 220 -9.87 -1.60 -8.67
CA HIS A 220 -8.92 -2.59 -8.17
C HIS A 220 -8.36 -3.31 -9.38
N ARG A 221 -7.04 -3.34 -9.50
CA ARG A 221 -6.36 -3.82 -10.70
C ARG A 221 -5.31 -4.86 -10.38
#